data_AF-A0A925IDJ7-F1
#
_entry.id   AF-A0A925IDJ7-F1
#
_cell.length_a   1.000
_cell.length_b   1.000
_cell.length_c   1.000
_cell.angle_alpha   90.00
_cell.angle_beta   90.00
_cell.angle_gamma   90.00
#
_symmetry.space_group_name_H-M   'P 1'
#
loop_
_entity.id
_entity.type
_entity.pdbx_description
1 polymer ?
#
loop_
_entity_poly.entity_id
_entity_poly.type
_entity_poly.pdbx_seq_one_letter_code
_entity_poly.pdbx_strand_id
1 'polypeptide(L)'
;MGRSPIVGFIIALGTLAACAPANVPAPVSTVQIAQGDSSSVVATIGVSVAATAPANITPESFQGPQPTSEINSPLQVATVAADFVLVTPTLPPSKTLTQTLTPTLTQTLTPTITITPTITVTATATLQQFPTAAVTVIAIPAVVAQPQAVVCDTAWFFSISPAPTACPIRAESTSAGVYLTFQNATMIWVGQEDAIYIFYNDGAFPLWQAFRDPFDQGMVEDDPAYANAPFPNTWQPRRGFGLLWRTNAEVRNRVGWATLQFEQSFSVQAQTAKDGTFFVTDPSGGVYAAFFNRVGWQRYTQVIGSGN
;
A
#
# COMPACT_ATOMS: atom_id res chain seq x y z
N MET A 1 -70.12 17.24 -20.80
CA MET A 1 -70.30 16.44 -19.56
C MET A 1 -70.67 15.03 -20.01
N GLY A 2 -69.82 14.02 -20.06
CA GLY A 2 -68.76 13.61 -19.13
C GLY A 2 -69.20 12.30 -18.51
N ARG A 3 -68.62 11.16 -18.94
CA ARG A 3 -68.39 9.94 -18.13
C ARG A 3 -67.62 8.88 -18.93
N SER A 4 -66.50 8.43 -18.35
CA SER A 4 -65.52 7.44 -18.80
C SER A 4 -66.07 6.04 -19.05
N PRO A 5 -65.37 5.24 -19.87
CA PRO A 5 -65.29 3.80 -19.69
C PRO A 5 -64.01 3.38 -18.94
N ILE A 6 -64.17 2.33 -18.14
CA ILE A 6 -63.19 1.63 -17.33
C ILE A 6 -62.30 0.78 -18.26
N VAL A 7 -60.97 0.90 -18.13
CA VAL A 7 -60.01 0.01 -18.78
C VAL A 7 -59.36 -0.85 -17.70
N GLY A 8 -59.57 -2.17 -17.81
CA GLY A 8 -58.98 -3.18 -16.95
C GLY A 8 -57.49 -3.37 -17.26
N PHE A 9 -56.68 -3.42 -16.20
CA PHE A 9 -55.24 -3.62 -16.25
C PHE A 9 -54.96 -5.12 -16.05
N ILE A 10 -54.63 -5.84 -17.12
CA ILE A 10 -54.11 -7.23 -17.03
C ILE A 10 -52.61 -7.14 -16.77
N ILE A 11 -52.19 -7.56 -15.57
CA ILE A 11 -50.78 -7.68 -15.19
C ILE A 11 -50.25 -9.00 -15.77
N ALA A 12 -49.40 -8.91 -16.79
CA ALA A 12 -48.61 -10.03 -17.26
C ALA A 12 -47.38 -10.20 -16.35
N LEU A 13 -47.39 -11.23 -15.51
CA LEU A 13 -46.24 -11.69 -14.74
C LEU A 13 -45.21 -12.30 -15.72
N GLY A 14 -44.16 -11.53 -16.04
CA GLY A 14 -42.98 -12.04 -16.76
C GLY A 14 -42.01 -12.71 -15.79
N THR A 15 -41.89 -14.03 -15.87
CA THR A 15 -40.88 -14.81 -15.15
C THR A 15 -39.49 -14.53 -15.73
N LEU A 16 -38.64 -13.84 -14.97
CA LEU A 16 -37.20 -13.71 -15.24
C LEU A 16 -36.53 -15.07 -15.00
N ALA A 17 -36.07 -15.69 -16.09
CA ALA A 17 -35.18 -16.85 -16.03
C ALA A 17 -33.81 -16.40 -15.50
N ALA A 18 -33.45 -16.88 -14.31
CA ALA A 18 -32.13 -16.65 -13.72
C ALA A 18 -31.06 -17.41 -14.51
N CYS A 19 -30.08 -16.69 -15.06
CA CYS A 19 -28.83 -17.29 -15.51
C CYS A 19 -28.02 -17.72 -14.28
N ALA A 20 -27.75 -19.02 -14.18
CA ALA A 20 -26.80 -19.57 -13.21
C ALA A 20 -25.39 -19.02 -13.47
N PRO A 21 -24.60 -18.70 -12.44
CA PRO A 21 -23.21 -18.33 -12.63
C PRO A 21 -22.38 -19.55 -13.08
N ALA A 22 -21.54 -19.33 -14.09
CA ALA A 22 -20.55 -20.31 -14.53
C ALA A 22 -19.57 -20.59 -13.38
N ASN A 23 -19.40 -21.88 -13.05
CA ASN A 23 -18.36 -22.37 -12.15
C ASN A 23 -16.98 -22.05 -12.74
N VAL A 24 -16.35 -20.99 -12.25
CA VAL A 24 -14.92 -20.74 -12.43
C VAL A 24 -14.19 -21.52 -11.33
N PRO A 25 -13.30 -22.47 -11.64
CA PRO A 25 -12.53 -23.17 -10.62
C PRO A 25 -11.59 -22.17 -9.91
N ALA A 26 -11.73 -22.07 -8.59
CA ALA A 26 -10.85 -21.28 -7.74
C ALA A 26 -9.41 -21.82 -7.82
N PRO A 27 -8.38 -20.95 -7.84
CA PRO A 27 -7.01 -21.40 -7.63
C PRO A 27 -6.87 -21.92 -6.19
N VAL A 28 -6.53 -23.20 -6.07
CA VAL A 28 -6.17 -23.84 -4.81
C VAL A 28 -4.83 -23.26 -4.35
N SER A 29 -4.86 -22.33 -3.40
CA SER A 29 -3.67 -21.97 -2.64
C SER A 29 -3.46 -22.99 -1.52
N THR A 30 -2.76 -24.08 -1.84
CA THR A 30 -2.18 -24.96 -0.81
C THR A 30 -0.98 -24.25 -0.20
N VAL A 31 -1.17 -23.70 0.99
CA VAL A 31 -0.06 -23.31 1.88
C VAL A 31 0.54 -24.60 2.44
N GLN A 32 1.68 -25.01 1.89
CA GLN A 32 2.56 -25.99 2.54
C GLN A 32 3.35 -25.24 3.63
N ILE A 33 2.97 -25.41 4.89
CA ILE A 33 3.81 -25.02 6.02
C ILE A 33 4.87 -26.11 6.17
N ALA A 34 6.11 -25.80 5.78
CA ALA A 34 7.27 -26.57 6.19
C ALA A 34 7.38 -26.50 7.72
N GLN A 35 7.19 -27.65 8.37
CA GLN A 35 7.46 -27.83 9.79
C GLN A 35 8.97 -27.69 10.02
N GLY A 36 9.38 -26.56 10.57
CA GLY A 36 10.67 -26.39 11.24
C GLY A 36 10.59 -27.00 12.63
N ASP A 37 11.29 -28.11 12.80
CA ASP A 37 11.49 -28.82 14.06
C ASP A 37 12.17 -27.88 15.09
N SER A 38 11.59 -27.76 16.28
CA SER A 38 12.17 -27.05 17.42
C SER A 38 11.66 -27.70 18.68
N SER A 39 12.33 -28.80 19.04
CA SER A 39 12.17 -29.51 20.32
C SER A 39 12.42 -28.57 21.50
N SER A 40 11.38 -28.24 22.26
CA SER A 40 11.50 -27.66 23.60
C SER A 40 11.50 -28.78 24.64
N VAL A 41 12.67 -29.01 25.25
CA VAL A 41 12.87 -29.94 26.36
C VAL A 41 12.13 -29.42 27.59
N VAL A 42 11.22 -30.23 28.11
CA VAL A 42 10.55 -30.05 29.40
C VAL A 42 11.55 -30.39 30.51
N ALA A 43 11.91 -29.40 31.33
CA ALA A 43 12.61 -29.62 32.58
C ALA A 43 11.68 -29.25 33.75
N THR A 44 11.10 -30.28 34.36
CA THR A 44 10.37 -30.21 35.62
C THR A 44 11.35 -29.95 36.75
N ILE A 45 11.25 -28.81 37.42
CA ILE A 45 11.87 -28.60 38.74
C ILE A 45 10.73 -28.38 39.74
N GLY A 46 10.47 -29.41 40.56
CA GLY A 46 9.67 -29.28 41.76
C GLY A 46 10.51 -28.66 42.87
N VAL A 47 9.99 -27.63 43.54
CA VAL A 47 10.47 -27.22 44.86
C VAL A 47 9.27 -26.99 45.77
N SER A 48 9.34 -27.66 46.90
CA SER A 48 8.38 -27.78 47.98
C SER A 48 8.09 -26.47 48.71
N VAL A 49 6.84 -26.35 49.16
CA VAL A 49 6.31 -25.34 50.08
C VAL A 49 6.88 -25.54 51.48
N ALA A 50 7.36 -24.47 52.11
CA ALA A 50 7.47 -24.35 53.56
C ALA A 50 7.01 -22.95 53.97
N ALA A 51 5.99 -22.89 54.82
CA ALA A 51 5.43 -21.69 55.42
C ALA A 51 5.87 -21.62 56.89
N THR A 52 6.31 -20.43 57.35
CA THR A 52 6.13 -19.92 58.75
C THR A 52 6.68 -18.48 58.91
N ALA A 53 5.75 -17.51 59.04
CA ALA A 53 5.64 -16.34 59.96
C ALA A 53 6.86 -15.48 60.42
N PRO A 54 6.63 -14.29 61.06
CA PRO A 54 5.99 -13.07 60.55
C PRO A 54 6.89 -11.81 60.71
N ALA A 55 6.37 -10.68 60.22
CA ALA A 55 6.98 -9.34 60.18
C ALA A 55 7.40 -8.77 61.54
N ASN A 56 8.49 -7.99 61.55
CA ASN A 56 8.79 -7.02 62.60
C ASN A 56 9.20 -5.68 61.98
N ILE A 57 8.49 -4.62 62.36
CA ILE A 57 8.61 -3.25 61.88
C ILE A 57 9.16 -2.43 63.05
N THR A 58 10.28 -1.73 62.88
CA THR A 58 10.75 -0.71 63.85
C THR A 58 11.56 0.39 63.12
N PRO A 59 11.44 1.67 63.51
CA PRO A 59 11.61 2.81 62.59
C PRO A 59 13.00 3.45 62.56
N GLU A 60 13.23 4.20 61.50
CA GLU A 60 14.43 4.97 61.15
C GLU A 60 14.70 6.14 62.11
N SER A 61 15.98 6.32 62.48
CA SER A 61 16.48 7.52 63.16
C SER A 61 17.33 8.36 62.21
N PHE A 62 16.92 9.62 62.03
CA PHE A 62 17.65 10.69 61.34
C PHE A 62 19.04 10.94 61.96
N GLN A 63 20.09 10.96 61.12
CA GLN A 63 21.34 11.69 61.41
C GLN A 63 21.80 12.44 60.15
N GLY A 64 22.01 13.75 60.30
CA GLY A 64 22.44 14.65 59.23
C GLY A 64 23.92 14.52 58.86
N PRO A 65 24.34 15.00 57.68
CA PRO A 65 25.71 14.82 57.21
C PRO A 65 26.68 15.85 57.82
N GLN A 66 27.78 15.34 58.38
CA GLN A 66 28.96 16.11 58.78
C GLN A 66 29.97 16.12 57.61
N PRO A 67 30.53 17.27 57.19
CA PRO A 67 31.55 17.29 56.16
C PRO A 67 32.94 17.05 56.75
N THR A 68 33.73 16.18 56.12
CA THR A 68 35.17 16.08 56.34
C THR A 68 35.90 16.16 55.02
N SER A 69 36.85 17.09 55.00
CA SER A 69 37.73 17.47 53.91
C SER A 69 38.82 16.42 53.70
N GLU A 70 39.02 15.96 52.47
CA GLU A 70 40.33 15.47 52.02
C GLU A 70 40.61 15.91 50.58
N ILE A 71 41.65 16.74 50.47
CA ILE A 71 42.38 17.07 49.25
C ILE A 71 43.65 16.21 49.28
N ASN A 72 43.85 15.31 48.31
CA ASN A 72 45.05 15.24 47.45
C ASN A 72 45.07 13.97 46.55
N SER A 73 45.19 14.25 45.24
CA SER A 73 45.50 13.44 44.03
C SER A 73 46.67 12.43 44.12
N PRO A 74 47.08 11.69 43.04
CA PRO A 74 46.48 11.43 41.71
C PRO A 74 46.48 9.94 41.29
N LEU A 75 45.63 9.54 40.33
CA LEU A 75 45.98 8.55 39.29
C LEU A 75 44.97 8.64 38.14
N GLN A 76 45.49 8.73 36.93
CA GLN A 76 44.77 9.01 35.69
C GLN A 76 43.76 7.90 35.36
N VAL A 77 42.49 8.26 35.24
CA VAL A 77 41.50 7.46 34.51
C VAL A 77 41.16 8.23 33.23
N ALA A 78 41.63 7.71 32.10
CA ALA A 78 41.25 8.17 30.78
C ALA A 78 39.74 7.91 30.60
N THR A 79 38.94 8.94 30.82
CA THR A 79 37.51 8.91 30.48
C THR A 79 37.44 9.21 28.99
N VAL A 80 37.32 8.16 28.17
CA VAL A 80 36.90 8.30 26.78
C VAL A 80 35.46 8.80 26.82
N ALA A 81 35.24 10.05 26.43
CA ALA A 81 33.92 10.58 26.21
C ALA A 81 33.27 9.78 25.08
N ALA A 82 32.24 9.00 25.40
CA ALA A 82 31.34 8.48 24.39
C ALA A 82 30.50 9.65 23.90
N ASP A 83 30.85 10.18 22.72
CA ASP A 83 29.97 11.06 21.95
C ASP A 83 28.69 10.27 21.63
N PHE A 84 27.63 10.50 22.38
CA PHE A 84 26.30 10.09 21.98
C PHE A 84 25.80 11.13 20.98
N VAL A 85 25.83 10.77 19.69
CA VAL A 85 25.18 11.55 18.64
C VAL A 85 23.67 11.39 18.85
N LEU A 86 23.04 12.40 19.46
CA LEU A 86 21.58 12.48 19.55
C LEU A 86 21.04 12.74 18.14
N VAL A 87 20.67 11.68 17.43
CA VAL A 87 20.01 11.77 16.13
C VAL A 87 18.62 12.36 16.35
N THR A 88 18.48 13.66 16.12
CA THR A 88 17.18 14.33 16.15
C THR A 88 16.44 13.92 14.86
N PRO A 89 15.22 13.34 14.92
CA PRO A 89 14.47 13.03 13.71
C PRO A 89 14.25 14.33 12.92
N THR A 90 14.77 14.35 11.70
CA THR A 90 14.74 15.55 10.85
C THR A 90 13.32 15.73 10.33
N LEU A 91 12.70 16.84 10.72
CA LEU A 91 11.35 17.21 10.28
C LEU A 91 11.32 17.44 8.75
N PRO A 92 10.28 17.00 8.04
CA PRO A 92 10.16 17.23 6.60
C PRO A 92 10.01 18.74 6.27
N PRO A 93 10.42 19.17 5.05
CA PRO A 93 10.44 20.58 4.65
C PRO A 93 9.04 21.23 4.55
N SER A 94 8.96 22.49 5.01
CA SER A 94 7.77 23.35 5.02
C SER A 94 7.46 23.92 3.62
N LYS A 95 6.17 24.03 3.25
CA LYS A 95 5.73 24.51 1.93
C LYS A 95 5.26 25.96 2.00
N THR A 96 5.58 26.74 0.97
CA THR A 96 5.02 28.09 0.76
C THR A 96 4.36 28.09 -0.62
N LEU A 97 3.06 28.38 -0.69
CA LEU A 97 2.26 28.30 -1.93
C LEU A 97 2.06 29.66 -2.61
N THR A 98 2.15 29.67 -3.95
CA THR A 98 1.60 30.70 -4.85
C THR A 98 0.55 30.04 -5.75
N GLN A 99 -0.71 30.48 -5.67
CA GLN A 99 -1.81 29.95 -6.48
C GLN A 99 -2.05 30.79 -7.73
N THR A 100 -2.08 30.14 -8.89
CA THR A 100 -2.58 30.70 -10.16
C THR A 100 -3.69 29.79 -10.67
N LEU A 101 -4.90 30.32 -10.84
CA LEU A 101 -6.08 29.60 -11.31
C LEU A 101 -6.15 29.64 -12.83
N THR A 102 -6.35 28.47 -13.47
CA THR A 102 -6.58 28.32 -14.93
C THR A 102 -7.96 27.72 -15.19
N PRO A 103 -8.75 28.22 -16.14
CA PRO A 103 -10.10 27.71 -16.42
C PRO A 103 -10.11 26.45 -17.32
N THR A 104 -11.07 25.56 -17.03
CA THR A 104 -11.32 24.26 -17.68
C THR A 104 -12.28 24.40 -18.87
N LEU A 105 -11.94 23.82 -20.04
CA LEU A 105 -12.85 23.69 -21.18
C LEU A 105 -13.49 22.30 -21.21
N THR A 106 -14.82 22.27 -21.31
CA THR A 106 -15.64 21.06 -21.44
C THR A 106 -15.89 20.75 -22.92
N GLN A 107 -15.63 19.51 -23.36
CA GLN A 107 -15.99 19.04 -24.70
C GLN A 107 -16.95 17.85 -24.59
N THR A 108 -18.08 17.95 -25.29
CA THR A 108 -19.14 16.93 -25.33
C THR A 108 -19.03 16.14 -26.63
N LEU A 109 -18.81 14.82 -26.55
CA LEU A 109 -18.80 13.91 -27.69
C LEU A 109 -20.10 13.09 -27.71
N THR A 110 -20.77 13.06 -28.87
CA THR A 110 -21.99 12.28 -29.12
C THR A 110 -21.63 10.99 -29.87
N PRO A 111 -21.95 9.79 -29.36
CA PRO A 111 -21.74 8.55 -30.09
C PRO A 111 -22.88 8.30 -31.10
N THR A 112 -22.52 8.07 -32.37
CA THR A 112 -23.45 7.58 -33.41
C THR A 112 -23.30 6.07 -33.53
N ILE A 113 -24.40 5.33 -33.36
CA ILE A 113 -24.44 3.87 -33.46
C ILE A 113 -24.95 3.50 -34.86
N THR A 114 -24.12 2.77 -35.62
CA THR A 114 -24.47 2.24 -36.94
C THR A 114 -24.74 0.75 -36.82
N ILE A 115 -25.96 0.32 -37.18
CA ILE A 115 -26.41 -1.07 -37.18
C ILE A 115 -26.16 -1.69 -38.57
N THR A 116 -25.36 -2.77 -38.60
CA THR A 116 -25.07 -3.57 -39.80
C THR A 116 -25.92 -4.85 -39.78
N PRO A 117 -26.62 -5.22 -40.87
CA PRO A 117 -27.36 -6.47 -40.90
C PRO A 117 -26.44 -7.69 -41.06
N THR A 118 -26.62 -8.68 -40.19
CA THR A 118 -25.96 -9.99 -40.24
C THR A 118 -26.77 -10.94 -41.10
N ILE A 119 -26.17 -11.51 -42.15
CA ILE A 119 -26.79 -12.57 -42.97
C ILE A 119 -26.28 -13.93 -42.48
N THR A 120 -27.17 -14.79 -42.02
CA THR A 120 -26.85 -16.16 -41.59
C THR A 120 -26.96 -17.12 -42.77
N VAL A 121 -25.83 -17.72 -43.18
CA VAL A 121 -25.80 -18.79 -44.18
C VAL A 121 -25.62 -20.12 -43.47
N THR A 122 -26.64 -20.98 -43.51
CA THR A 122 -26.58 -22.36 -43.03
C THR A 122 -25.99 -23.24 -44.13
N ALA A 123 -24.73 -23.64 -44.00
CA ALA A 123 -24.10 -24.63 -44.87
C ALA A 123 -24.26 -26.04 -44.29
N THR A 124 -24.98 -26.92 -44.99
CA THR A 124 -25.04 -28.35 -44.70
C THR A 124 -23.78 -29.02 -45.25
N ALA A 125 -22.88 -29.46 -44.37
CA ALA A 125 -21.67 -30.17 -44.77
C ALA A 125 -21.98 -31.64 -45.09
N THR A 126 -21.78 -32.05 -46.35
CA THR A 126 -21.80 -33.46 -46.78
C THR A 126 -20.39 -34.00 -46.68
N LEU A 127 -20.14 -34.98 -45.80
CA LEU A 127 -18.83 -35.62 -45.66
C LEU A 127 -18.60 -36.61 -46.80
N GLN A 128 -17.78 -36.22 -47.78
CA GLN A 128 -17.19 -37.17 -48.73
C GLN A 128 -15.97 -37.85 -48.09
N GLN A 129 -16.07 -39.16 -47.91
CA GLN A 129 -14.95 -40.00 -47.46
C GLN A 129 -14.00 -40.24 -48.64
N PHE A 130 -12.85 -39.58 -48.62
CA PHE A 130 -11.71 -39.89 -49.49
C PHE A 130 -10.74 -40.84 -48.79
N PRO A 131 -10.09 -41.77 -49.50
CA PRO A 131 -9.10 -42.67 -48.90
C PRO A 131 -7.91 -41.88 -48.35
N THR A 132 -7.61 -42.10 -47.08
CA THR A 132 -6.56 -41.42 -46.32
C THR A 132 -5.18 -41.84 -46.84
N ALA A 133 -4.55 -41.01 -47.67
CA ALA A 133 -3.10 -41.06 -47.83
C ALA A 133 -2.46 -40.52 -46.54
N ALA A 134 -1.66 -41.33 -45.86
CA ALA A 134 -0.92 -40.90 -44.67
C ALA A 134 0.16 -39.89 -45.07
N VAL A 135 -0.17 -38.60 -45.00
CA VAL A 135 0.79 -37.51 -45.17
C VAL A 135 1.48 -37.29 -43.83
N THR A 136 2.76 -37.63 -43.75
CA THR A 136 3.60 -37.31 -42.60
C THR A 136 3.87 -35.81 -42.59
N VAL A 137 3.08 -35.06 -41.82
CA VAL A 137 3.31 -33.63 -41.61
C VAL A 137 4.51 -33.48 -40.67
N ILE A 138 5.65 -33.05 -41.20
CA ILE A 138 6.79 -32.63 -40.39
C ILE A 138 6.38 -31.31 -39.74
N ALA A 139 6.09 -31.33 -38.44
CA ALA A 139 5.82 -30.13 -37.66
C ALA A 139 7.11 -29.30 -37.57
N ILE A 140 7.17 -28.22 -38.34
CA ILE A 140 8.20 -27.19 -38.17
C ILE A 140 7.90 -26.51 -36.82
N PRO A 141 8.85 -26.45 -35.87
CA PRO A 141 8.62 -25.72 -34.63
C PRO A 141 8.32 -24.27 -34.98
N ALA A 142 7.16 -23.77 -34.52
CA ALA A 142 6.82 -22.36 -34.67
C ALA A 142 7.90 -21.53 -33.97
N VAL A 143 8.54 -20.62 -34.70
CA VAL A 143 9.45 -19.64 -34.10
C VAL A 143 8.61 -18.78 -33.18
N VAL A 144 8.71 -19.03 -31.87
CA VAL A 144 8.10 -18.17 -30.85
C VAL A 144 8.88 -16.87 -30.87
N ALA A 145 8.28 -15.82 -31.44
CA ALA A 145 8.86 -14.48 -31.40
C ALA A 145 9.09 -14.10 -29.93
N GLN A 146 10.35 -13.99 -29.53
CA GLN A 146 10.69 -13.49 -28.21
C GLN A 146 10.30 -12.01 -28.14
N PRO A 147 9.63 -11.55 -27.07
CA PRO A 147 9.33 -10.14 -26.92
C PRO A 147 10.64 -9.35 -26.96
N GLN A 148 10.72 -8.36 -27.84
CA GLN A 148 11.90 -7.50 -27.90
C GLN A 148 12.01 -6.77 -26.57
N ALA A 149 13.22 -6.78 -25.99
CA ALA A 149 13.52 -6.00 -24.81
C ALA A 149 13.29 -4.51 -25.14
N VAL A 150 12.45 -3.85 -24.33
CA VAL A 150 12.23 -2.41 -24.46
C VAL A 150 13.51 -1.71 -24.03
N VAL A 151 14.15 -0.99 -24.96
CA VAL A 151 15.35 -0.18 -24.68
C VAL A 151 14.90 1.23 -24.34
N CYS A 152 15.32 1.71 -23.17
CA CYS A 152 14.98 3.04 -22.67
C CYS A 152 16.21 3.93 -22.60
N ASP A 153 16.06 5.22 -22.92
CA ASP A 153 17.13 6.22 -22.79
C ASP A 153 17.47 6.53 -21.33
N THR A 154 16.58 6.15 -20.41
CA THR A 154 16.73 6.35 -18.97
C THR A 154 16.43 5.04 -18.27
N ALA A 155 17.27 4.70 -17.29
CA ALA A 155 17.12 3.49 -16.49
C ALA A 155 16.06 3.65 -15.40
N TRP A 156 15.47 2.52 -14.99
CA TRP A 156 14.68 2.44 -13.77
C TRP A 156 15.60 2.41 -12.55
N PHE A 157 15.20 3.05 -11.45
CA PHE A 157 15.93 2.95 -10.17
C PHE A 157 15.84 1.56 -9.52
N PHE A 158 15.07 0.65 -10.12
CA PHE A 158 14.79 -0.71 -9.65
C PHE A 158 14.88 -1.71 -10.79
N SER A 159 15.07 -2.99 -10.45
CA SER A 159 14.87 -4.12 -11.36
C SER A 159 13.82 -5.07 -10.77
N ILE A 160 12.67 -5.18 -11.45
CA ILE A 160 11.54 -6.07 -11.09
C ILE A 160 11.24 -7.04 -12.23
N SER A 161 10.62 -8.18 -11.91
CA SER A 161 10.20 -9.19 -12.90
C SER A 161 8.68 -9.41 -12.84
N PRO A 162 7.95 -9.26 -13.97
CA PRO A 162 8.43 -8.78 -15.27
C PRO A 162 8.83 -7.29 -15.22
N ALA A 163 9.77 -6.90 -16.07
CA ALA A 163 10.17 -5.49 -16.21
C ALA A 163 8.99 -4.64 -16.73
N PRO A 164 8.91 -3.35 -16.35
CA PRO A 164 7.92 -2.45 -16.91
C PRO A 164 8.00 -2.40 -18.44
N THR A 165 6.85 -2.43 -19.12
CA THR A 165 6.77 -2.36 -20.58
C THR A 165 6.94 -0.93 -21.11
N ALA A 166 6.66 0.08 -20.28
CA ALA A 166 6.86 1.49 -20.60
C ALA A 166 8.18 1.99 -20.03
N CYS A 167 8.88 2.84 -20.78
CA CYS A 167 10.09 3.50 -20.31
C CYS A 167 9.78 4.62 -19.30
N PRO A 168 10.72 4.95 -18.40
CA PRO A 168 10.58 6.13 -17.55
C PRO A 168 10.62 7.41 -18.40
N ILE A 169 9.89 8.44 -17.97
CA ILE A 169 9.86 9.74 -18.66
C ILE A 169 11.07 10.62 -18.33
N ARG A 170 11.67 10.43 -17.15
CA ARG A 170 12.79 11.18 -16.59
C ARG A 170 13.57 10.28 -15.63
N ALA A 171 14.77 10.71 -15.25
CA ALA A 171 15.53 10.08 -14.18
C ALA A 171 14.72 10.07 -12.86
N GLU A 172 15.10 9.19 -11.95
CA GLU A 172 14.50 9.09 -10.64
C GLU A 172 14.67 10.39 -9.84
N SER A 173 13.61 10.75 -9.11
CA SER A 173 13.69 11.78 -8.10
C SER A 173 13.96 11.13 -6.75
N THR A 174 14.97 11.62 -6.03
CA THR A 174 15.21 11.25 -4.63
C THR A 174 14.85 12.42 -3.74
N SER A 175 14.06 12.19 -2.68
CA SER A 175 13.63 13.24 -1.75
C SER A 175 13.33 12.70 -0.36
N ALA A 176 12.98 13.58 0.58
CA ALA A 176 12.46 13.15 1.88
C ALA A 176 11.12 12.42 1.68
N GLY A 177 10.96 11.28 2.33
CA GLY A 177 9.74 10.49 2.33
C GLY A 177 9.26 10.25 3.75
N VAL A 178 7.93 10.11 3.89
CA VAL A 178 7.32 9.67 5.14
C VAL A 178 6.37 8.53 4.84
N TYR A 179 6.35 7.52 5.70
CA TYR A 179 5.60 6.29 5.50
C TYR A 179 4.78 5.97 6.75
N LEU A 180 3.53 5.55 6.55
CA LEU A 180 2.68 5.04 7.62
C LEU A 180 1.71 3.97 7.10
N THR A 181 1.55 2.90 7.86
CA THR A 181 0.57 1.84 7.59
C THR A 181 -0.72 2.08 8.35
N PHE A 182 -1.82 1.68 7.74
CA PHE A 182 -3.17 1.76 8.25
C PHE A 182 -3.83 0.39 8.19
N GLN A 183 -5.01 0.25 8.81
CA GLN A 183 -5.77 -1.00 8.79
C GLN A 183 -6.05 -1.49 7.36
N ASN A 184 -6.43 -0.58 6.46
CA ASN A 184 -6.84 -0.90 5.10
C ASN A 184 -6.07 -0.10 4.04
N ALA A 185 -4.92 0.48 4.37
CA ALA A 185 -4.12 1.22 3.41
C ALA A 185 -2.67 1.40 3.85
N THR A 186 -1.86 1.89 2.91
CA THR A 186 -0.56 2.47 3.18
C THR A 186 -0.54 3.89 2.66
N MET A 187 0.03 4.83 3.43
CA MET A 187 0.29 6.18 2.96
C MET A 187 1.79 6.44 2.84
N ILE A 188 2.17 7.08 1.73
CA ILE A 188 3.53 7.51 1.46
C ILE A 188 3.48 8.98 1.07
N TRP A 189 4.19 9.83 1.80
CA TRP A 189 4.42 11.21 1.40
C TRP A 189 5.72 11.31 0.61
N VAL A 190 5.68 12.00 -0.53
CA VAL A 190 6.83 12.24 -1.41
C VAL A 190 7.16 13.72 -1.40
N GLY A 191 8.32 14.07 -0.86
CA GLY A 191 8.69 15.46 -0.61
C GLY A 191 8.86 16.30 -1.87
N GLN A 192 9.42 15.72 -2.95
CA GLN A 192 9.55 16.43 -4.24
C GLN A 192 8.20 16.80 -4.86
N GLU A 193 7.16 16.00 -4.64
CA GLU A 193 5.83 16.23 -5.22
C GLU A 193 4.87 16.95 -4.28
N ASP A 194 5.27 17.16 -3.01
CA ASP A 194 4.38 17.67 -1.98
C ASP A 194 3.04 16.90 -1.93
N ALA A 195 3.13 15.57 -2.01
CA ALA A 195 1.95 14.72 -2.21
C ALA A 195 1.96 13.49 -1.29
N ILE A 196 0.79 13.18 -0.73
CA ILE A 196 0.45 11.96 -0.01
C ILE A 196 -0.20 11.00 -1.01
N TYR A 197 0.45 9.87 -1.26
CA TYR A 197 -0.09 8.74 -2.00
C TYR A 197 -0.73 7.79 -1.01
N ILE A 198 -1.97 7.37 -1.31
CA ILE A 198 -2.72 6.38 -0.55
C ILE A 198 -2.90 5.16 -1.45
N PHE A 199 -2.44 4.01 -0.97
CA PHE A 199 -2.64 2.71 -1.60
C PHE A 199 -3.67 1.92 -0.77
N TYR A 200 -4.89 1.78 -1.29
CA TYR A 200 -6.00 1.15 -0.59
C TYR A 200 -5.99 -0.37 -0.72
N ASN A 201 -6.23 -1.06 0.39
CA ASN A 201 -6.41 -2.51 0.50
C ASN A 201 -7.88 -2.92 0.67
N ASP A 202 -8.82 -1.97 0.57
CA ASP A 202 -10.26 -2.20 0.80
C ASP A 202 -11.00 -2.76 -0.43
N GLY A 203 -10.35 -2.81 -1.59
CA GLY A 203 -10.93 -3.28 -2.85
C GLY A 203 -11.91 -2.31 -3.52
N ALA A 204 -12.15 -1.13 -2.95
CA ALA A 204 -13.04 -0.13 -3.52
C ALA A 204 -12.29 0.80 -4.50
N PHE A 205 -12.96 1.26 -5.55
CA PHE A 205 -12.36 2.19 -6.50
C PHE A 205 -12.48 3.64 -6.02
N PRO A 206 -11.47 4.49 -6.25
CA PRO A 206 -10.15 4.15 -6.80
C PRO A 206 -9.29 3.35 -5.80
N LEU A 207 -8.44 2.44 -6.32
CA LEU A 207 -7.54 1.62 -5.49
C LEU A 207 -6.30 2.40 -5.02
N TRP A 208 -5.98 3.52 -5.64
CA TRP A 208 -5.00 4.46 -5.11
C TRP A 208 -5.36 5.91 -5.48
N GLN A 209 -4.92 6.84 -4.63
CA GLN A 209 -5.11 8.27 -4.83
C GLN A 209 -3.87 9.04 -4.41
N ALA A 210 -3.74 10.26 -4.94
CA ALA A 210 -2.73 11.21 -4.51
C ALA A 210 -3.43 12.48 -4.06
N PHE A 211 -3.02 13.02 -2.92
CA PHE A 211 -3.50 14.27 -2.35
C PHE A 211 -2.31 15.18 -2.12
N ARG A 212 -2.47 16.49 -2.36
CA ARG A 212 -1.49 17.45 -1.85
C ARG A 212 -1.46 17.35 -0.33
N ASP A 213 -0.28 17.39 0.28
CA ASP A 213 -0.19 17.37 1.74
C ASP A 213 -0.65 18.72 2.32
N PRO A 214 -1.75 18.72 3.11
CA PRO A 214 -2.35 19.94 3.64
C PRO A 214 -1.64 20.49 4.87
N PHE A 215 -0.67 19.76 5.43
CA PHE A 215 -0.04 20.13 6.69
C PHE A 215 1.18 21.03 6.46
N ASP A 216 1.20 22.15 7.19
CA ASP A 216 2.37 23.01 7.32
C ASP A 216 2.95 22.92 8.73
N GLN A 217 4.25 23.21 8.84
CA GLN A 217 4.94 23.16 10.12
C GLN A 217 4.30 24.12 11.14
N GLY A 218 4.07 23.63 12.35
CA GLY A 218 3.45 24.40 13.44
C GLY A 218 1.93 24.27 13.52
N MET A 219 1.28 23.60 12.56
CA MET A 219 -0.12 23.20 12.70
C MET A 219 -0.30 22.14 13.79
N VAL A 220 -1.51 22.06 14.34
CA VAL A 220 -1.86 21.03 15.34
C VAL A 220 -1.70 19.64 14.72
N GLU A 221 -0.86 18.81 15.34
CA GLU A 221 -0.48 17.51 14.80
C GLU A 221 -1.53 16.42 15.01
N ASP A 222 -2.30 16.50 16.09
CA ASP A 222 -3.30 15.52 16.52
C ASP A 222 -4.63 16.22 16.91
N ASP A 223 -5.60 15.45 17.39
CA ASP A 223 -6.90 15.97 17.81
C ASP A 223 -7.42 15.12 18.99
N PRO A 224 -7.62 15.70 20.17
CA PRO A 224 -8.10 14.97 21.35
C PRO A 224 -9.39 14.18 21.14
N ALA A 225 -10.24 14.56 20.16
CA ALA A 225 -11.45 13.82 19.81
C ALA A 225 -11.16 12.38 19.33
N TYR A 226 -9.94 12.10 18.87
CA TYR A 226 -9.50 10.80 18.37
C TYR A 226 -8.39 10.17 19.22
N ALA A 227 -8.14 10.69 20.43
CA ALA A 227 -7.11 10.15 21.34
C ALA A 227 -7.38 8.69 21.75
N ASN A 228 -8.64 8.27 21.77
CA ASN A 228 -9.06 6.93 22.14
C ASN A 228 -9.46 6.13 20.90
N ALA A 229 -8.47 5.50 20.25
CA ALA A 229 -8.74 4.63 19.11
C ALA A 229 -9.59 3.41 19.57
N PRO A 230 -10.61 3.00 18.79
CA PRO A 230 -11.55 1.96 19.19
C PRO A 230 -10.96 0.54 19.13
N PHE A 231 -9.82 0.35 18.46
CA PHE A 231 -9.17 -0.96 18.30
C PHE A 231 -7.81 -0.98 19.00
N PRO A 232 -7.42 -2.11 19.63
CA PRO A 232 -6.10 -2.24 20.21
C PRO A 232 -5.01 -2.10 19.12
N ASN A 233 -3.85 -1.56 19.50
CA ASN A 233 -2.72 -1.34 18.59
C ASN A 233 -3.10 -0.52 17.36
N THR A 234 -3.97 0.47 17.55
CA THR A 234 -4.27 1.47 16.53
C THR A 234 -4.15 2.87 17.11
N TRP A 235 -3.79 3.83 16.27
CA TRP A 235 -3.51 5.21 16.68
C TRP A 235 -4.07 6.22 15.69
N GLN A 236 -4.34 7.42 16.20
CA GLN A 236 -4.61 8.56 15.34
C GLN A 236 -3.34 8.89 14.54
N PRO A 237 -3.40 8.94 13.19
CA PRO A 237 -2.29 9.47 12.40
C PRO A 237 -2.04 10.95 12.76
N ARG A 238 -0.79 11.39 12.66
CA ARG A 238 -0.37 12.75 13.02
C ARG A 238 0.03 13.54 11.78
N ARG A 239 0.22 14.86 11.92
CA ARG A 239 0.77 15.75 10.87
C ARG A 239 0.04 15.65 9.53
N GLY A 240 0.75 15.46 8.40
CA GLY A 240 0.18 15.43 7.05
C GLY A 240 -0.86 14.34 6.87
N PHE A 241 -0.51 13.09 7.23
CA PHE A 241 -1.46 11.98 7.17
C PHE A 241 -2.63 12.21 8.14
N GLY A 242 -2.34 12.72 9.34
CA GLY A 242 -3.33 13.05 10.36
C GLY A 242 -4.34 14.11 9.95
N LEU A 243 -3.87 15.18 9.34
CA LEU A 243 -4.70 16.29 8.87
C LEU A 243 -5.59 15.85 7.71
N LEU A 244 -5.04 15.11 6.73
CA LEU A 244 -5.84 14.54 5.64
C LEU A 244 -6.90 13.58 6.19
N TRP A 245 -6.52 12.69 7.11
CA TRP A 245 -7.42 11.70 7.72
C TRP A 245 -8.54 12.35 8.55
N ARG A 246 -8.25 13.36 9.37
CA ARG A 246 -9.27 14.01 10.21
C ARG A 246 -10.22 14.90 9.40
N THR A 247 -9.73 15.54 8.33
CA THR A 247 -10.53 16.47 7.50
C THR A 247 -11.28 15.80 6.35
N ASN A 248 -10.90 14.59 5.95
CA ASN A 248 -11.56 13.85 4.88
C ASN A 248 -12.19 12.55 5.42
N ALA A 249 -13.50 12.58 5.65
CA ALA A 249 -14.25 11.44 6.19
C ALA A 249 -14.22 10.21 5.25
N GLU A 250 -14.25 10.42 3.94
CA GLU A 250 -14.15 9.33 2.95
C GLU A 250 -12.80 8.61 3.06
N VAL A 251 -11.69 9.37 3.09
CA VAL A 251 -10.35 8.80 3.28
C VAL A 251 -10.28 8.05 4.60
N ARG A 252 -10.72 8.68 5.71
CA ARG A 252 -10.69 8.05 7.04
C ARG A 252 -11.46 6.75 7.11
N ASN A 253 -12.69 6.73 6.58
CA ASN A 253 -13.54 5.56 6.62
C ASN A 253 -12.95 4.41 5.80
N ARG A 254 -12.31 4.72 4.68
CA ARG A 254 -11.66 3.71 3.82
C ARG A 254 -10.37 3.17 4.41
N VAL A 255 -9.44 4.03 4.85
CA VAL A 255 -8.12 3.60 5.32
C VAL A 255 -8.13 3.02 6.74
N GLY A 256 -9.05 3.45 7.60
CA GLY A 256 -9.10 3.08 9.01
C GLY A 256 -8.05 3.80 9.86
N TRP A 257 -7.75 3.27 11.04
CA TRP A 257 -6.76 3.85 11.96
C TRP A 257 -5.33 3.46 11.59
N ALA A 258 -4.34 4.23 12.05
CA ALA A 258 -2.94 3.88 11.83
C ALA A 258 -2.57 2.64 12.64
N THR A 259 -1.74 1.76 12.07
CA THR A 259 -1.26 0.52 12.74
C THR A 259 0.13 0.69 13.35
N LEU A 260 0.72 1.87 13.21
CA LEU A 260 1.91 2.31 13.92
C LEU A 260 1.61 3.65 14.59
N GLN A 261 2.18 3.86 15.77
CA GLN A 261 1.98 5.10 16.53
C GLN A 261 2.66 6.31 15.88
N PHE A 262 3.82 6.09 15.28
CA PHE A 262 4.65 7.15 14.71
C PHE A 262 4.93 6.87 13.23
N GLU A 263 4.99 7.96 12.47
CA GLU A 263 5.38 7.96 11.07
C GLU A 263 6.87 7.60 10.93
N GLN A 264 7.22 6.92 9.83
CA GLN A 264 8.59 6.55 9.52
C GLN A 264 9.15 7.46 8.44
N SER A 265 10.18 8.24 8.77
CA SER A 265 10.92 9.03 7.78
C SER A 265 11.94 8.16 7.04
N PHE A 266 12.07 8.36 5.73
CA PHE A 266 13.04 7.65 4.90
C PHE A 266 13.43 8.48 3.67
N SER A 267 14.42 8.01 2.89
CA SER A 267 14.73 8.59 1.58
C SER A 267 13.88 7.90 0.52
N VAL A 268 12.94 8.62 -0.09
CA VAL A 268 12.05 8.08 -1.11
C VAL A 268 12.64 8.29 -2.50
N GLN A 269 12.60 7.25 -3.31
CA GLN A 269 12.86 7.31 -4.74
C GLN A 269 11.55 7.14 -5.48
N ALA A 270 11.32 8.00 -6.47
CA ALA A 270 10.12 7.97 -7.28
C ALA A 270 10.44 8.22 -8.75
N GLN A 271 9.69 7.58 -9.64
CA GLN A 271 9.84 7.73 -11.08
C GLN A 271 8.52 7.39 -11.79
N THR A 272 8.22 8.08 -12.88
CA THR A 272 6.97 7.88 -13.64
C THR A 272 7.27 7.25 -15.00
N ALA A 273 6.47 6.28 -15.41
CA ALA A 273 6.53 5.66 -16.73
C ALA A 273 5.81 6.49 -17.79
N LYS A 274 6.14 6.28 -19.06
CA LYS A 274 5.47 6.90 -20.22
C LYS A 274 3.97 6.57 -20.30
N ASP A 275 3.53 5.46 -19.73
CA ASP A 275 2.11 5.08 -19.63
C ASP A 275 1.38 5.76 -18.46
N GLY A 276 2.08 6.57 -17.66
CA GLY A 276 1.57 7.25 -16.49
C GLY A 276 1.62 6.43 -15.19
N THR A 277 2.18 5.22 -15.21
CA THR A 277 2.38 4.43 -13.98
C THR A 277 3.41 5.12 -13.10
N PHE A 278 3.05 5.34 -11.83
CA PHE A 278 3.91 5.97 -10.83
C PHE A 278 4.59 4.92 -9.96
N PHE A 279 5.91 4.92 -9.89
CA PHE A 279 6.70 4.03 -9.05
C PHE A 279 7.29 4.79 -7.88
N VAL A 280 7.19 4.23 -6.67
CA VAL A 280 7.69 4.86 -5.43
C VAL A 280 8.21 3.80 -4.44
N THR A 281 9.35 4.07 -3.79
CA THR A 281 9.90 3.17 -2.78
C THR A 281 9.18 3.26 -1.43
N ASP A 282 9.31 2.20 -0.64
CA ASP A 282 8.97 2.20 0.79
C ASP A 282 10.22 1.98 1.67
N PRO A 283 10.11 2.17 3.00
CA PRO A 283 11.25 2.04 3.91
C PRO A 283 11.93 0.66 3.94
N SER A 284 11.24 -0.39 3.49
CA SER A 284 11.81 -1.75 3.42
C SER A 284 12.51 -2.04 2.08
N GLY A 285 12.58 -1.06 1.18
CA GLY A 285 13.15 -1.20 -0.16
C GLY A 285 12.18 -1.81 -1.19
N GLY A 286 10.92 -2.01 -0.82
CA GLY A 286 9.88 -2.39 -1.77
C GLY A 286 9.51 -1.22 -2.69
N VAL A 287 8.95 -1.52 -3.87
CA VAL A 287 8.47 -0.52 -4.82
C VAL A 287 6.97 -0.67 -5.02
N TYR A 288 6.21 0.38 -4.76
CA TYR A 288 4.81 0.48 -5.15
C TYR A 288 4.72 0.99 -6.60
N ALA A 289 3.87 0.38 -7.40
CA ALA A 289 3.47 0.83 -8.72
C ALA A 289 1.99 1.22 -8.70
N ALA A 290 1.69 2.50 -8.83
CA ALA A 290 0.35 3.06 -8.97
C ALA A 290 0.01 3.19 -10.46
N PHE A 291 -0.86 2.31 -10.97
CA PHE A 291 -1.22 2.32 -12.39
C PHE A 291 -2.08 3.55 -12.72
N PHE A 292 -1.80 4.20 -13.85
CA PHE A 292 -2.43 5.47 -14.26
C PHE A 292 -3.97 5.48 -14.15
N ASN A 293 -4.61 4.36 -14.46
CA ASN A 293 -6.06 4.20 -14.46
C ASN A 293 -6.72 4.21 -13.06
N ARG A 294 -5.94 4.25 -11.97
CA ARG A 294 -6.42 4.21 -10.57
C ARG A 294 -7.23 2.97 -10.19
N VAL A 295 -7.30 1.97 -11.06
CA VAL A 295 -7.98 0.71 -10.81
C VAL A 295 -7.03 -0.41 -10.40
N GLY A 296 -5.80 -0.07 -10.05
CA GLY A 296 -4.83 -1.02 -9.54
C GLY A 296 -3.59 -0.34 -9.01
N TRP A 297 -2.97 -0.99 -8.04
CA TRP A 297 -1.59 -0.78 -7.67
C TRP A 297 -0.97 -2.13 -7.34
N GLN A 298 0.36 -2.22 -7.37
CA GLN A 298 1.10 -3.41 -7.00
C GLN A 298 2.30 -3.03 -6.15
N ARG A 299 2.68 -3.89 -5.22
CA ARG A 299 3.93 -3.75 -4.46
C ARG A 299 4.90 -4.86 -4.84
N TYR A 300 6.11 -4.49 -5.22
CA TYR A 300 7.22 -5.39 -5.52
C TYR A 300 8.18 -5.42 -4.34
N THR A 301 8.42 -6.60 -3.77
CA THR A 301 9.39 -6.82 -2.68
C THR A 301 10.72 -7.40 -3.17
N GLN A 302 10.74 -7.97 -4.36
CA GLN A 302 11.94 -8.45 -5.02
C GLN A 302 12.45 -7.37 -5.96
N VAL A 303 13.26 -6.46 -5.41
CA VAL A 303 13.92 -5.42 -6.18
C VAL A 303 15.40 -5.76 -6.21
N ILE A 304 15.91 -6.13 -7.39
CA ILE A 304 17.35 -6.28 -7.59
C ILE A 304 17.87 -4.87 -7.86
N GLY A 305 18.83 -4.41 -7.04
CA GLY A 305 19.40 -3.06 -7.13
C GLY A 305 19.81 -2.70 -8.56
N SER A 306 19.77 -1.41 -8.88
CA SER A 306 20.00 -0.87 -10.22
C SER A 306 21.14 -1.59 -10.95
N GLY A 307 20.81 -2.26 -12.05
CA GLY A 307 21.83 -2.79 -12.96
C GLY A 307 22.59 -1.62 -13.55
N ASN A 308 23.83 -1.44 -13.10
CA ASN A 308 24.85 -0.69 -13.85
C ASN A 308 25.20 -1.44 -15.14
#